data_AF-A0A848VZZ0-F1
#
_entry.id   AF-A0A848VZZ0-F1
#
_cell.length_a   1.000
_cell.length_b   1.000
_cell.length_c   1.000
_cell.angle_alpha   90.00
_cell.angle_beta   90.00
_cell.angle_gamma   90.00
#
_symmetry.space_group_name_H-M   'P 1'
#
loop_
_entity.id
_entity.type
_entity.pdbx_description
1 polymer ?
#
loop_
_entity_poly.entity_id
_entity_poly.type
_entity_poly.pdbx_seq_one_letter_code
_entity_poly.pdbx_strand_id
1 'polypeptide(L)'
;MAFSTRNFGGHLGRFCRKESGAISILNIYFTITLAIFGGIAIDIGNLMVARNQLQVAADVAAHAAMQSRRTLDADASKAKALEYARANVDPNLFGNVLQIGDIQFGTYDRSTKTFLVDNTSTEAVFVATNRLAANANPVSSFLLQLVGYASFDVRTSAVFVNSRYPCMGDGFFANGRVDMQSNNDFLNGFCIHSNSRVEFNNNNFFEHDDGVTVSMPSPSDLVIPGSGFSQNPGLQQSLHYGTYPMDVDALVVEIRDGITDPSSDHYRSFVTNSTVLNVSLSSGGGGGNGGGGNGNGNGNGNGGGNNGGGNNGGGSSGGGCSSFGMSCLTPGRIHEVSCSGNTLNVAGETYEDVVVITDCDLTFGNGTRLINATFITESTDDRSIKSPQGLQIGEDDSCAAGGDAQLVTFGGMKTAAKMQLYGGQIVAVGDVNFAAQGNGFSGASVIAGGEIDGTSNSVLGACPNVGEHFETPAPPRMAG
;
A
#
# COMPACT_ATOMS: atom_id res chain seq x y z
N MET A 1 -30.39 -12.24 -111.55
CA MET A 1 -29.19 -12.74 -110.82
C MET A 1 -29.46 -12.61 -109.34
N ALA A 2 -29.34 -13.72 -108.60
CA ALA A 2 -29.82 -13.89 -107.24
C ALA A 2 -28.90 -13.23 -106.20
N PHE A 3 -29.47 -12.53 -105.22
CA PHE A 3 -28.77 -12.10 -104.01
C PHE A 3 -28.88 -13.20 -102.94
N SER A 4 -27.72 -13.74 -102.58
CA SER A 4 -27.52 -14.81 -101.60
C SER A 4 -27.84 -14.34 -100.18
N THR A 5 -28.88 -14.91 -99.58
CA THR A 5 -29.19 -14.84 -98.14
C THR A 5 -28.14 -15.62 -97.34
N ARG A 6 -27.11 -14.93 -96.81
CA ARG A 6 -26.10 -15.53 -95.92
C ARG A 6 -26.48 -15.36 -94.44
N ASN A 7 -26.99 -16.45 -93.85
CA ASN A 7 -26.72 -16.95 -92.50
C ASN A 7 -26.52 -15.96 -91.33
N PHE A 8 -27.58 -15.30 -90.86
CA PHE A 8 -27.59 -14.69 -89.50
C PHE A 8 -28.09 -15.65 -88.41
N GLY A 9 -28.95 -16.62 -88.74
CA GLY A 9 -29.54 -17.55 -87.76
C GLY A 9 -28.55 -18.58 -87.18
N GLY A 10 -27.53 -18.99 -87.95
CA GLY A 10 -26.53 -19.97 -87.49
C GLY A 10 -25.54 -19.43 -86.46
N HIS A 11 -25.35 -18.11 -86.39
CA HIS A 11 -24.41 -17.49 -85.45
C HIS A 11 -25.01 -17.28 -84.06
N LEU A 12 -26.31 -16.96 -83.94
CA LEU A 12 -26.99 -16.89 -82.63
C LEU A 12 -27.16 -18.29 -82.00
N GLY A 13 -27.51 -19.31 -82.79
CA GLY A 13 -27.64 -20.69 -82.28
C GLY A 13 -26.31 -21.27 -81.77
N ARG A 14 -25.17 -20.90 -82.39
CA ARG A 14 -23.83 -21.26 -81.89
C ARG A 14 -23.40 -20.47 -80.66
N PHE A 15 -23.93 -19.26 -80.44
CA PHE A 15 -23.65 -18.47 -79.24
C PHE A 15 -24.44 -18.99 -78.03
N CYS A 16 -25.71 -19.36 -78.21
CA CYS A 16 -26.52 -19.99 -77.13
C CYS A 16 -26.05 -21.41 -76.75
N ARG A 17 -25.33 -22.10 -77.62
CA ARG A 17 -24.67 -23.41 -77.34
C ARG A 17 -23.21 -23.29 -76.89
N LYS A 18 -22.65 -22.09 -76.77
CA LYS A 18 -21.27 -21.89 -76.33
C LYS A 18 -21.18 -22.00 -74.80
N GLU A 19 -20.76 -23.17 -74.32
CA GLU A 19 -20.49 -23.44 -72.90
C GLU A 19 -19.19 -22.81 -72.38
N SER A 20 -18.40 -22.16 -73.24
CA SER A 20 -17.11 -21.52 -72.89
C SER A 20 -17.22 -20.45 -71.78
N GLY A 21 -18.41 -19.94 -71.47
CA GLY A 21 -18.66 -18.98 -70.39
C GLY A 21 -19.13 -19.59 -69.07
N ALA A 22 -19.50 -20.87 -69.04
CA ALA A 22 -19.98 -21.55 -67.83
C ALA A 22 -18.89 -21.61 -66.75
N ILE A 23 -17.64 -21.81 -67.16
CA ILE A 23 -16.46 -21.76 -66.28
C ILE A 23 -16.27 -20.36 -65.69
N SER A 24 -16.55 -19.29 -66.44
CA SER A 24 -16.45 -17.91 -65.94
C SER A 24 -17.49 -17.62 -64.84
N ILE A 25 -18.72 -18.10 -65.00
CA ILE A 25 -19.77 -17.94 -63.98
C ILE A 25 -19.42 -18.73 -62.71
N LEU A 26 -18.94 -19.97 -62.87
CA LEU A 26 -18.48 -20.79 -61.76
C LEU A 26 -17.28 -20.17 -61.03
N ASN A 27 -16.32 -19.60 -61.76
CA ASN A 27 -15.17 -18.91 -61.18
C ASN A 27 -15.57 -17.65 -60.42
N ILE A 28 -16.53 -16.86 -60.92
CA ILE A 28 -17.07 -15.71 -60.20
C ILE A 28 -17.77 -16.17 -58.91
N TYR A 29 -18.56 -17.24 -58.98
CA TYR A 29 -19.22 -17.81 -57.80
C TYR A 29 -18.19 -18.23 -56.73
N PHE A 30 -17.18 -19.04 -57.09
CA PHE A 30 -16.15 -19.46 -56.14
C PHE A 30 -15.32 -18.28 -55.61
N THR A 31 -15.02 -17.29 -56.45
CA THR A 31 -14.28 -16.09 -56.02
C THR A 31 -15.08 -15.32 -54.98
N ILE A 32 -16.39 -15.11 -55.20
CA ILE A 32 -17.27 -14.44 -54.23
C ILE A 32 -17.38 -15.28 -52.96
N THR A 33 -17.60 -16.58 -53.06
CA THR A 33 -17.70 -17.47 -51.88
C THR A 33 -16.41 -17.46 -51.06
N LEU A 34 -15.24 -17.55 -51.68
CA LEU A 34 -13.95 -17.46 -51.00
C LEU A 34 -13.69 -16.07 -50.41
N ALA A 35 -14.11 -15.00 -51.10
CA ALA A 35 -14.02 -13.63 -50.59
C ALA A 35 -14.92 -13.42 -49.36
N ILE A 36 -16.10 -14.05 -49.31
CA ILE A 36 -16.99 -14.04 -48.15
C ILE A 36 -16.32 -14.77 -46.97
N PHE A 37 -15.82 -15.98 -47.16
CA PHE A 37 -15.16 -16.73 -46.08
C PHE A 37 -13.86 -16.05 -45.60
N GLY A 38 -13.05 -15.54 -46.53
CA GLY A 38 -11.86 -14.76 -46.22
C GLY A 38 -12.21 -13.44 -45.51
N GLY A 39 -13.32 -12.81 -45.92
CA GLY A 39 -13.82 -11.59 -45.28
C GLY A 39 -14.29 -11.83 -43.86
N ILE A 40 -15.03 -12.89 -43.61
CA ILE A 40 -15.40 -13.31 -42.24
C ILE A 40 -14.14 -13.48 -41.38
N ALA A 41 -13.11 -14.17 -41.88
CA ALA A 41 -11.88 -14.40 -41.12
C ALA A 41 -11.13 -13.10 -40.80
N ILE A 42 -10.95 -12.22 -41.79
CA ILE A 42 -10.22 -10.95 -41.62
C ILE A 42 -11.00 -9.98 -40.73
N ASP A 43 -12.31 -9.84 -40.96
CA ASP A 43 -13.14 -8.87 -40.25
C ASP A 43 -13.40 -9.29 -38.81
N ILE A 44 -13.57 -10.58 -38.51
CA ILE A 44 -13.60 -11.08 -37.14
C ILE A 44 -12.26 -10.84 -36.45
N GLY A 45 -11.13 -11.04 -37.14
CA GLY A 45 -9.81 -10.73 -36.61
C GLY A 45 -9.68 -9.27 -36.21
N ASN A 46 -10.11 -8.34 -37.08
CA ASN A 46 -10.15 -6.91 -36.78
C ASN A 46 -11.08 -6.59 -35.61
N LEU A 47 -12.24 -7.23 -35.55
CA LEU A 47 -13.21 -7.07 -34.47
C LEU A 47 -12.62 -7.50 -33.11
N MET A 48 -11.90 -8.61 -33.07
CA MET A 48 -11.23 -9.10 -31.86
C MET A 48 -10.11 -8.15 -31.41
N VAL A 49 -9.32 -7.60 -32.34
CA VAL A 49 -8.31 -6.59 -32.02
C VAL A 49 -8.96 -5.34 -31.43
N ALA A 50 -10.03 -4.83 -32.06
CA ALA A 50 -10.76 -3.68 -31.55
C ALA A 50 -11.37 -3.95 -30.16
N ARG A 51 -11.90 -5.14 -29.92
CA ARG A 51 -12.40 -5.55 -28.60
C ARG A 51 -11.30 -5.58 -27.54
N ASN A 52 -10.13 -6.12 -27.85
CA ASN A 52 -9.01 -6.17 -26.91
C ASN A 52 -8.51 -4.77 -26.55
N GLN A 53 -8.43 -3.86 -27.54
CA GLN A 53 -8.08 -2.46 -27.28
C GLN A 53 -9.08 -1.76 -26.35
N LEU A 54 -10.39 -1.99 -26.57
CA LEU A 54 -11.42 -1.44 -25.69
C LEU A 54 -11.40 -2.03 -24.29
N GLN A 55 -11.06 -3.32 -24.15
CA GLN A 55 -10.90 -3.97 -22.85
C GLN A 55 -9.72 -3.37 -22.08
N VAL A 56 -8.56 -3.20 -22.70
CA VAL A 56 -7.40 -2.54 -22.07
C VAL A 56 -7.76 -1.12 -21.63
N ALA A 57 -8.48 -0.36 -22.47
CA ALA A 57 -8.94 0.97 -22.11
C ALA A 57 -9.89 0.96 -20.90
N ALA A 58 -10.81 -0.02 -20.82
CA ALA A 58 -11.72 -0.18 -19.69
C ALA A 58 -10.96 -0.52 -18.41
N ASP A 59 -10.01 -1.46 -18.47
CA ASP A 59 -9.24 -1.90 -17.31
C ASP A 59 -8.35 -0.78 -16.77
N VAL A 60 -7.64 -0.06 -17.64
CA VAL A 60 -6.81 1.08 -17.25
C VAL A 60 -7.66 2.22 -16.68
N ALA A 61 -8.79 2.54 -17.31
CA ALA A 61 -9.70 3.57 -16.82
C ALA A 61 -10.31 3.19 -15.46
N ALA A 62 -10.69 1.93 -15.26
CA ALA A 62 -11.25 1.45 -14.00
C ALA A 62 -10.21 1.48 -12.88
N HIS A 63 -8.96 1.07 -13.16
CA HIS A 63 -7.86 1.19 -12.19
C HIS A 63 -7.60 2.66 -11.85
N ALA A 64 -7.42 3.53 -12.84
CA ALA A 64 -7.19 4.96 -12.61
C ALA A 64 -8.33 5.60 -11.80
N ALA A 65 -9.59 5.29 -12.12
CA ALA A 65 -10.75 5.77 -11.39
C ALA A 65 -10.69 5.37 -9.91
N MET A 66 -10.43 4.09 -9.61
CA MET A 66 -10.34 3.59 -8.24
C MET A 66 -9.16 4.19 -7.48
N GLN A 67 -8.00 4.30 -8.13
CA GLN A 67 -6.81 4.85 -7.49
C GLN A 67 -7.00 6.32 -7.11
N SER A 68 -7.57 7.13 -7.99
CA SER A 68 -7.87 8.53 -7.68
C SER A 68 -9.01 8.68 -6.67
N ARG A 69 -9.95 7.73 -6.62
CA ARG A 69 -11.11 7.77 -5.71
C ARG A 69 -10.73 7.67 -4.23
N ARG A 70 -9.50 7.22 -3.93
CA ARG A 70 -8.97 7.16 -2.57
C ARG A 70 -8.77 8.54 -1.95
N THR A 71 -8.43 9.54 -2.77
CA THR A 71 -8.08 10.89 -2.30
C THR A 71 -8.98 11.98 -2.89
N LEU A 72 -9.64 11.70 -4.01
CA LEU A 72 -10.48 12.66 -4.72
C LEU A 72 -11.98 12.29 -4.66
N ASP A 73 -12.82 13.29 -4.91
CA ASP A 73 -14.24 13.07 -5.12
C ASP A 73 -14.54 12.25 -6.39
N ALA A 74 -15.80 11.85 -6.55
CA ALA A 74 -16.23 11.01 -7.66
C ALA A 74 -16.02 11.68 -9.02
N ASP A 75 -16.24 12.99 -9.15
CA ASP A 75 -16.18 13.69 -10.44
C ASP A 75 -14.74 13.92 -10.90
N ALA A 76 -13.86 14.32 -9.98
CA ALA A 76 -12.42 14.43 -10.23
C ALA A 76 -11.81 13.06 -10.57
N SER A 77 -12.27 11.99 -9.91
CA SER A 77 -11.82 10.62 -10.20
C SER A 77 -12.25 10.13 -11.58
N LYS A 78 -13.49 10.45 -12.00
CA LYS A 78 -13.98 10.16 -13.37
C LYS A 78 -13.18 10.93 -14.43
N ALA A 79 -12.80 12.17 -14.14
CA ALA A 79 -11.96 12.96 -15.05
C ALA A 79 -10.57 12.33 -15.24
N LYS A 80 -9.95 11.85 -14.15
CA LYS A 80 -8.68 11.12 -14.20
C LYS A 80 -8.78 9.81 -14.98
N ALA A 81 -9.81 9.01 -14.73
CA ALA A 81 -10.06 7.79 -15.50
C ALA A 81 -10.15 8.04 -17.02
N LEU A 82 -10.81 9.13 -17.43
CA LEU A 82 -10.92 9.53 -18.83
C LEU A 82 -9.58 9.97 -19.42
N GLU A 83 -8.73 10.65 -18.65
CA GLU A 83 -7.37 11.03 -19.05
C GLU A 83 -6.54 9.77 -19.41
N TYR A 84 -6.51 8.78 -18.52
CA TYR A 84 -5.77 7.53 -18.74
C TYR A 84 -6.37 6.66 -19.86
N ALA A 85 -7.70 6.64 -20.01
CA ALA A 85 -8.36 5.96 -21.12
C ALA A 85 -7.93 6.54 -22.48
N ARG A 86 -7.89 7.86 -22.59
CA ARG A 86 -7.51 8.58 -23.83
C ARG A 86 -6.05 8.39 -24.20
N ALA A 87 -5.18 8.18 -23.22
CA ALA A 87 -3.77 7.85 -23.47
C ALA A 87 -3.60 6.45 -24.11
N ASN A 88 -4.51 5.52 -23.83
CA ASN A 88 -4.46 4.15 -24.37
C ASN A 88 -5.27 3.98 -25.66
N VAL A 89 -6.30 4.80 -25.86
CA VAL A 89 -7.12 4.82 -27.07
C VAL A 89 -7.34 6.27 -27.51
N ASP A 90 -6.55 6.70 -28.50
CA ASP A 90 -6.60 8.07 -29.02
C ASP A 90 -7.99 8.36 -29.64
N PRO A 91 -8.73 9.36 -29.12
CA PRO A 91 -10.03 9.75 -29.67
C PRO A 91 -9.99 10.16 -31.14
N ASN A 92 -8.85 10.64 -31.64
CA ASN A 92 -8.70 11.04 -33.05
C ASN A 92 -8.69 9.84 -33.99
N LEU A 93 -8.27 8.67 -33.51
CA LEU A 93 -8.18 7.44 -34.30
C LEU A 93 -9.43 6.57 -34.15
N PHE A 94 -10.00 6.52 -32.95
CA PHE A 94 -11.06 5.56 -32.60
C PHE A 94 -12.40 6.19 -32.20
N GLY A 95 -12.48 7.53 -32.19
CA GLY A 95 -13.62 8.27 -31.67
C GLY A 95 -13.71 8.24 -30.14
N ASN A 96 -14.79 8.77 -29.58
CA ASN A 96 -15.01 8.76 -28.13
C ASN A 96 -15.44 7.37 -27.65
N VAL A 97 -14.47 6.59 -27.16
CA VAL A 97 -14.72 5.23 -26.67
C VAL A 97 -15.21 5.15 -25.23
N LEU A 98 -15.03 6.23 -24.46
CA LEU A 98 -15.41 6.33 -23.06
C LEU A 98 -15.94 7.74 -22.77
N GLN A 99 -17.06 7.83 -22.06
CA GLN A 99 -17.62 9.08 -21.55
C GLN A 99 -17.73 9.04 -20.02
N ILE A 100 -17.85 10.20 -19.38
CA ILE A 100 -17.98 10.29 -17.91
C ILE A 100 -19.17 9.48 -17.38
N GLY A 101 -20.29 9.43 -18.13
CA GLY A 101 -21.48 8.66 -17.77
C GLY A 101 -21.31 7.13 -17.83
N ASP A 102 -20.28 6.66 -18.54
CA ASP A 102 -19.94 5.24 -18.61
C ASP A 102 -19.11 4.76 -17.40
N ILE A 103 -18.75 5.68 -16.48
CA ILE A 103 -17.98 5.43 -15.27
C ILE A 103 -18.88 5.61 -14.06
N GLN A 104 -19.11 4.53 -13.32
CA GLN A 104 -20.05 4.49 -12.21
C GLN A 104 -19.37 3.89 -10.99
N PHE A 105 -19.40 4.60 -9.85
CA PHE A 105 -18.98 4.04 -8.58
C PHE A 105 -20.14 3.30 -7.93
N GLY A 106 -19.82 2.37 -7.03
CA GLY A 106 -20.82 1.53 -6.40
C GLY A 106 -20.22 0.38 -5.60
N THR A 107 -21.04 -0.64 -5.38
CA THR A 107 -20.66 -1.89 -4.72
C THR A 107 -20.84 -3.06 -5.68
N TYR A 108 -19.97 -4.07 -5.55
CA TYR A 108 -20.01 -5.26 -6.41
C TYR A 108 -20.25 -6.52 -5.58
N ASP A 109 -21.39 -7.16 -5.81
CA ASP A 109 -21.70 -8.44 -5.19
C ASP A 109 -21.11 -9.58 -6.03
N ARG A 110 -20.09 -10.25 -5.49
CA ARG A 110 -19.38 -11.37 -6.14
C ARG A 110 -20.24 -12.62 -6.27
N SER A 111 -21.24 -12.81 -5.39
CA SER A 111 -22.11 -13.98 -5.39
C SER A 111 -23.15 -13.90 -6.51
N THR A 112 -23.77 -12.72 -6.68
CA THR A 112 -24.79 -12.48 -7.71
C THR A 112 -24.21 -11.93 -9.01
N LYS A 113 -22.93 -11.51 -9.01
CA LYS A 113 -22.23 -10.84 -10.13
C LYS A 113 -22.95 -9.57 -10.56
N THR A 114 -23.53 -8.84 -9.60
CA THR A 114 -24.27 -7.60 -9.85
C THR A 114 -23.50 -6.39 -9.32
N PHE A 115 -23.64 -5.26 -10.01
CA PHE A 115 -23.08 -3.99 -9.61
C PHE A 115 -24.22 -3.06 -9.19
N LEU A 116 -24.17 -2.54 -7.97
CA LEU A 116 -25.14 -1.58 -7.46
C LEU A 116 -24.51 -0.19 -7.52
N VAL A 117 -25.12 0.71 -8.27
CA VAL A 117 -24.60 2.07 -8.46
C VAL A 117 -24.81 2.88 -7.18
N ASP A 118 -23.72 3.40 -6.64
CA ASP A 118 -23.67 4.35 -5.55
C ASP A 118 -22.45 5.26 -5.75
N ASN A 119 -22.70 6.50 -6.19
CA ASN A 119 -21.62 7.45 -6.46
C ASN A 119 -20.86 7.89 -5.18
N THR A 120 -21.41 7.65 -4.00
CA THR A 120 -20.72 7.93 -2.73
C THR A 120 -19.76 6.83 -2.34
N SER A 121 -19.97 5.61 -2.84
CA SER A 121 -19.11 4.46 -2.56
C SER A 121 -17.70 4.64 -3.11
N THR A 122 -16.74 4.09 -2.36
CA THR A 122 -15.32 3.95 -2.71
C THR A 122 -14.91 2.49 -2.90
N GLU A 123 -15.88 1.57 -2.88
CA GLU A 123 -15.63 0.13 -2.88
C GLU A 123 -15.41 -0.45 -4.27
N ALA A 124 -16.12 0.03 -5.28
CA ALA A 124 -15.97 -0.47 -6.64
C ALA A 124 -16.30 0.58 -7.69
N VAL A 125 -15.74 0.39 -8.89
CA VAL A 125 -16.09 1.13 -10.09
C VAL A 125 -16.46 0.16 -11.21
N PHE A 126 -17.48 0.53 -11.96
CA PHE A 126 -17.85 -0.07 -13.23
C PHE A 126 -17.50 0.92 -14.34
N VAL A 127 -16.77 0.45 -15.35
CA VAL A 127 -16.42 1.21 -16.55
C VAL A 127 -16.90 0.46 -17.79
N ALA A 128 -17.64 1.14 -18.66
CA ALA A 128 -18.02 0.61 -19.97
C ALA A 128 -17.31 1.37 -21.10
N THR A 129 -16.71 0.64 -22.03
CA THR A 129 -16.11 1.21 -23.24
C THR A 129 -16.82 0.72 -24.48
N ASN A 130 -17.08 1.65 -25.41
CA ASN A 130 -18.09 1.48 -26.45
C ASN A 130 -17.55 1.97 -27.82
N ARG A 131 -17.65 1.13 -28.86
CA ARG A 131 -17.54 1.53 -30.27
C ARG A 131 -18.82 1.15 -30.99
N LEU A 132 -19.73 2.11 -31.13
CA LEU A 132 -21.09 1.89 -31.58
C LEU A 132 -21.42 2.81 -32.75
N ALA A 133 -22.22 2.32 -33.69
CA ALA A 133 -22.78 3.13 -34.76
C ALA A 133 -23.59 4.31 -34.20
N ALA A 134 -24.30 4.09 -33.09
CA ALA A 134 -25.04 5.12 -32.36
C ALA A 134 -24.16 6.27 -31.84
N ASN A 135 -22.89 5.98 -31.53
CA ASN A 135 -21.91 6.96 -31.05
C ASN A 135 -21.00 7.47 -32.17
N ALA A 136 -21.36 7.17 -33.44
CA ALA A 136 -20.58 7.50 -34.62
C ALA A 136 -19.12 7.00 -34.60
N ASN A 137 -18.85 5.91 -33.87
CA ASN A 137 -17.52 5.31 -33.77
C ASN A 137 -17.48 3.76 -33.93
N PRO A 138 -18.26 3.14 -34.85
CA PRO A 138 -18.28 1.69 -35.01
C PRO A 138 -16.94 1.16 -35.56
N VAL A 139 -16.74 -0.15 -35.49
CA VAL A 139 -15.59 -0.84 -36.09
C VAL A 139 -15.91 -1.13 -37.56
N SER A 140 -15.20 -0.49 -38.49
CA SER A 140 -15.40 -0.75 -39.93
C SER A 140 -14.97 -2.17 -40.30
N SER A 141 -15.77 -2.82 -41.15
CA SER A 141 -15.38 -4.05 -41.84
C SER A 141 -14.51 -3.72 -43.06
N PHE A 142 -13.65 -4.65 -43.48
CA PHE A 142 -12.88 -4.57 -44.70
C PHE A 142 -13.60 -5.26 -45.87
N LEU A 143 -13.79 -6.58 -45.80
CA LEU A 143 -14.25 -7.39 -46.93
C LEU A 143 -15.75 -7.66 -46.89
N LEU A 144 -16.33 -7.76 -45.69
CA LEU A 144 -17.77 -7.94 -45.48
C LEU A 144 -18.61 -6.74 -45.94
N GLN A 145 -17.99 -5.58 -46.14
CA GLN A 145 -18.64 -4.43 -46.75
C GLN A 145 -19.15 -4.76 -48.17
N LEU A 146 -18.46 -5.66 -48.90
CA LEU A 146 -18.86 -6.10 -50.24
C LEU A 146 -20.19 -6.88 -50.26
N VAL A 147 -20.57 -7.45 -49.11
CA VAL A 147 -21.83 -8.19 -48.93
C VAL A 147 -22.84 -7.45 -48.03
N GLY A 148 -22.64 -6.15 -47.83
CA GLY A 148 -23.60 -5.27 -47.15
C GLY A 148 -23.43 -5.13 -45.64
N TYR A 149 -22.37 -5.71 -45.06
CA TYR A 149 -22.03 -5.55 -43.65
C TYR A 149 -20.84 -4.61 -43.51
N ALA A 150 -21.09 -3.31 -43.38
CA ALA A 150 -20.06 -2.28 -43.42
C ALA A 150 -19.35 -2.02 -42.08
N SER A 151 -19.95 -2.42 -40.95
CA SER A 151 -19.41 -2.15 -39.63
C SER A 151 -19.97 -3.04 -38.54
N PHE A 152 -19.30 -3.07 -37.40
CA PHE A 152 -19.66 -3.81 -36.21
C PHE A 152 -19.68 -2.90 -34.98
N ASP A 153 -20.61 -3.21 -34.08
CA ASP A 153 -20.71 -2.58 -32.76
C ASP A 153 -20.02 -3.46 -31.71
N VAL A 154 -19.17 -2.84 -30.89
CA VAL A 154 -18.43 -3.52 -29.82
C VAL A 154 -18.61 -2.78 -28.51
N ARG A 155 -18.86 -3.54 -27.45
CA ARG A 155 -18.89 -3.05 -26.08
C ARG A 155 -18.06 -3.97 -25.20
N THR A 156 -17.29 -3.37 -24.30
CA THR A 156 -16.54 -4.04 -23.24
C THR A 156 -16.82 -3.34 -21.92
N SER A 157 -16.53 -4.03 -20.83
CA SER A 157 -16.71 -3.48 -19.48
C SER A 157 -15.65 -4.05 -18.55
N ALA A 158 -15.27 -3.24 -17.57
CA ALA A 158 -14.40 -3.63 -16.48
C ALA A 158 -15.07 -3.26 -15.15
N VAL A 159 -14.98 -4.17 -14.18
CA VAL A 159 -15.33 -3.89 -12.79
C VAL A 159 -14.06 -3.98 -11.99
N PHE A 160 -13.70 -2.91 -11.31
CA PHE A 160 -12.60 -2.90 -10.37
C PHE A 160 -13.16 -2.74 -8.97
N VAL A 161 -12.82 -3.67 -8.09
CA VAL A 161 -13.24 -3.63 -6.69
C VAL A 161 -12.01 -3.26 -5.89
N ASN A 162 -12.12 -2.24 -5.04
CA ASN A 162 -11.15 -1.99 -3.99
C ASN A 162 -11.11 -3.26 -3.15
N SER A 163 -10.02 -4.01 -3.29
CA SER A 163 -9.82 -5.18 -2.44
C SER A 163 -9.55 -4.61 -1.05
N ARG A 164 -10.62 -4.40 -0.27
CA ARG A 164 -10.49 -4.27 1.16
C ARG A 164 -9.94 -5.62 1.59
N TYR A 165 -8.62 -5.67 1.77
CA TYR A 165 -7.98 -6.84 2.32
C TYR A 165 -8.68 -7.07 3.66
N PRO A 166 -9.21 -8.28 3.90
CA PRO A 166 -10.03 -8.55 5.07
C PRO A 166 -9.29 -8.24 6.37
N CYS A 167 -7.96 -8.11 6.28
CA CYS A 167 -7.06 -7.80 7.37
C CYS A 167 -6.20 -6.57 7.09
N MET A 168 -6.69 -5.36 7.40
CA MET A 168 -5.88 -4.13 7.41
C MET A 168 -6.36 -3.19 8.52
N GLY A 169 -5.42 -2.59 9.25
CA GLY A 169 -5.68 -1.73 10.41
C GLY A 169 -4.86 -2.17 11.63
N ASP A 170 -5.55 -2.40 12.75
CA ASP A 170 -4.94 -2.91 13.97
C ASP A 170 -4.62 -4.39 13.81
N GLY A 171 -3.35 -4.75 13.99
CA GLY A 171 -2.89 -6.10 13.74
C GLY A 171 -1.40 -6.22 13.51
N PHE A 172 -0.98 -7.45 13.23
CA PHE A 172 0.39 -7.82 12.86
C PHE A 172 0.44 -8.23 11.39
N PHE A 173 1.30 -7.56 10.63
CA PHE A 173 1.44 -7.74 9.19
C PHE A 173 2.91 -7.96 8.86
N ALA A 174 3.25 -9.14 8.34
CA ALA A 174 4.64 -9.49 8.03
C ALA A 174 4.79 -10.02 6.61
N ASN A 175 5.85 -9.62 5.92
CA ASN A 175 6.28 -10.32 4.71
C ASN A 175 6.86 -11.70 5.08
N GLY A 176 7.57 -11.79 6.20
CA GLY A 176 8.05 -13.02 6.81
C GLY A 176 7.02 -13.70 7.71
N ARG A 177 7.50 -14.65 8.52
CA ARG A 177 6.71 -15.42 9.49
C ARG A 177 6.08 -14.51 10.55
N VAL A 178 4.84 -14.81 10.95
CA VAL A 178 4.28 -14.31 12.22
C VAL A 178 4.15 -15.45 13.21
N ASP A 179 4.81 -15.35 14.36
CA ASP A 179 4.78 -16.34 15.44
C ASP A 179 4.22 -15.76 16.72
N MET A 180 3.15 -16.39 17.18
CA MET A 180 2.50 -16.07 18.44
C MET A 180 2.55 -17.28 19.35
N GLN A 181 2.96 -17.05 20.60
CA GLN A 181 3.19 -18.13 21.55
C GLN A 181 1.87 -18.64 22.16
N SER A 182 1.81 -18.90 23.46
CA SER A 182 0.64 -19.55 24.10
C SER A 182 -0.19 -18.58 24.93
N ASN A 183 -1.46 -18.94 25.20
CA ASN A 183 -2.33 -18.22 26.12
C ASN A 183 -2.62 -16.76 25.70
N ASN A 184 -2.77 -16.48 24.41
CA ASN A 184 -3.14 -15.15 23.93
C ASN A 184 -4.62 -15.09 23.60
N ASP A 185 -5.25 -13.96 23.91
CA ASP A 185 -6.63 -13.67 23.53
C ASP A 185 -6.64 -12.59 22.45
N PHE A 186 -7.10 -12.94 21.25
CA PHE A 186 -7.29 -12.01 20.13
C PHE A 186 -8.76 -11.62 20.06
N LEU A 187 -9.04 -10.33 20.20
CA LEU A 187 -10.37 -9.76 20.40
C LEU A 187 -10.66 -8.60 19.43
N ASN A 188 -11.92 -8.17 19.37
CA ASN A 188 -12.33 -6.92 18.71
C ASN A 188 -11.83 -6.75 17.26
N GLY A 189 -11.76 -7.79 16.44
CA GLY A 189 -11.33 -7.63 15.05
C GLY A 189 -9.82 -7.52 14.84
N PHE A 190 -9.01 -7.86 15.85
CA PHE A 190 -7.55 -7.88 15.74
C PHE A 190 -7.10 -8.77 14.59
N CYS A 191 -6.06 -8.31 13.89
CA CYS A 191 -5.71 -8.85 12.60
C CYS A 191 -4.31 -9.44 12.54
N ILE A 192 -4.15 -10.60 11.92
CA ILE A 192 -2.86 -11.26 11.73
C ILE A 192 -2.71 -11.64 10.27
N HIS A 193 -1.63 -11.19 9.64
CA HIS A 193 -1.31 -11.50 8.27
C HIS A 193 0.18 -11.83 8.09
N SER A 194 0.47 -12.90 7.35
CA SER A 194 1.80 -13.19 6.85
C SER A 194 1.76 -13.50 5.35
N ASN A 195 2.74 -13.04 4.59
CA ASN A 195 2.96 -13.51 3.22
C ASN A 195 3.77 -14.82 3.14
N SER A 196 4.25 -15.34 4.26
CA SER A 196 5.04 -16.57 4.33
C SER A 196 4.31 -17.67 5.09
N ARG A 197 4.10 -17.50 6.40
CA ARG A 197 3.49 -18.48 7.30
C ARG A 197 3.07 -17.85 8.62
N VAL A 198 2.05 -18.43 9.24
CA VAL A 198 1.59 -18.03 10.58
C VAL A 198 1.72 -19.22 11.52
N GLU A 199 2.29 -18.98 12.69
CA GLU A 199 2.54 -20.01 13.70
C GLU A 199 1.87 -19.61 15.02
N PHE A 200 1.16 -20.58 15.62
CA PHE A 200 0.56 -20.42 16.95
C PHE A 200 0.92 -21.60 17.83
N ASN A 201 1.24 -21.34 19.10
CA ASN A 201 1.28 -22.39 20.11
C ASN A 201 -0.14 -22.70 20.66
N ASN A 202 -0.24 -23.29 21.85
CA ASN A 202 -1.52 -23.75 22.42
C ASN A 202 -2.21 -22.66 23.26
N ASN A 203 -3.50 -22.86 23.50
CA ASN A 203 -4.36 -22.06 24.38
C ASN A 203 -4.59 -20.63 23.90
N ASN A 204 -4.58 -20.37 22.59
CA ASN A 204 -4.94 -19.06 22.08
C ASN A 204 -6.45 -18.99 21.78
N PHE A 205 -7.10 -17.87 22.09
CA PHE A 205 -8.51 -17.64 21.79
C PHE A 205 -8.64 -16.60 20.68
N PHE A 206 -9.54 -16.86 19.73
CA PHE A 206 -9.82 -15.96 18.61
C PHE A 206 -11.31 -15.62 18.60
N GLU A 207 -11.64 -14.37 18.85
CA GLU A 207 -13.02 -13.87 18.83
C GLU A 207 -13.52 -13.66 17.39
N HIS A 208 -13.70 -14.77 16.67
CA HIS A 208 -14.11 -14.74 15.26
C HIS A 208 -15.42 -13.99 15.01
N ASP A 209 -16.34 -14.01 15.98
CA ASP A 209 -17.64 -13.33 15.88
C ASP A 209 -17.49 -11.79 15.83
N ASP A 210 -16.42 -11.24 16.43
CA ASP A 210 -16.07 -9.81 16.38
C ASP A 210 -14.99 -9.50 15.31
N GLY A 211 -14.82 -10.39 14.32
CA GLY A 211 -14.07 -10.10 13.10
C GLY A 211 -12.57 -10.39 13.16
N VAL A 212 -12.08 -11.05 14.21
CA VAL A 212 -10.67 -11.46 14.31
C VAL A 212 -10.31 -12.32 13.11
N THR A 213 -9.24 -11.91 12.41
CA THR A 213 -8.84 -12.52 11.14
C THR A 213 -7.38 -12.94 11.19
N VAL A 214 -7.12 -14.16 10.74
CA VAL A 214 -5.78 -14.71 10.53
C VAL A 214 -5.64 -15.06 9.06
N SER A 215 -4.63 -14.52 8.39
CA SER A 215 -4.47 -14.71 6.95
C SER A 215 -3.05 -15.06 6.53
N MET A 216 -2.96 -15.97 5.55
CA MET A 216 -1.70 -16.44 4.95
C MET A 216 -1.94 -16.92 3.50
N PRO A 217 -0.92 -17.16 2.67
CA PRO A 217 -1.12 -17.51 1.27
C PRO A 217 -1.92 -18.79 1.07
N SER A 218 -1.65 -19.82 1.88
CA SER A 218 -2.29 -21.13 1.75
C SER A 218 -2.52 -21.83 3.10
N PRO A 219 -3.40 -22.85 3.16
CA PRO A 219 -3.63 -23.63 4.37
C PRO A 219 -2.40 -24.37 4.91
N SER A 220 -1.42 -24.70 4.06
CA SER A 220 -0.18 -25.36 4.50
C SER A 220 0.78 -24.42 5.24
N ASP A 221 0.54 -23.12 5.17
CA ASP A 221 1.39 -22.10 5.79
C ASP A 221 0.95 -21.81 7.25
N LEU A 222 -0.05 -22.53 7.75
CA LEU A 222 -0.42 -22.53 9.15
C LEU A 222 0.35 -23.62 9.91
N VAL A 223 1.13 -23.21 10.92
CA VAL A 223 1.81 -24.13 11.83
C VAL A 223 1.15 -24.06 13.20
N ILE A 224 0.58 -25.19 13.63
CA ILE A 224 0.02 -25.35 14.98
C ILE A 224 0.47 -26.70 15.57
N PRO A 225 0.53 -26.84 16.91
CA PRO A 225 0.86 -28.09 17.57
C PRO A 225 -0.08 -29.23 17.17
N GLY A 226 0.32 -30.48 17.43
CA GLY A 226 -0.46 -31.69 17.08
C GLY A 226 -1.84 -31.79 17.76
N SER A 227 -2.14 -30.94 18.73
CA SER A 227 -3.48 -30.71 19.31
C SER A 227 -4.46 -30.08 18.30
N GLY A 228 -3.96 -29.54 17.18
CA GLY A 228 -4.73 -28.88 16.14
C GLY A 228 -5.52 -27.68 16.68
N PHE A 229 -6.74 -27.52 16.18
CA PHE A 229 -7.62 -26.40 16.55
C PHE A 229 -8.26 -26.54 17.94
N SER A 230 -8.13 -27.70 18.60
CA SER A 230 -8.81 -27.96 19.89
C SER A 230 -8.30 -27.09 21.04
N GLN A 231 -7.03 -26.68 20.97
CA GLN A 231 -6.40 -25.76 21.94
C GLN A 231 -6.37 -24.33 21.42
N ASN A 232 -6.94 -24.06 20.25
CA ASN A 232 -6.97 -22.74 19.64
C ASN A 232 -8.41 -22.39 19.19
N PRO A 233 -9.36 -22.27 20.13
CA PRO A 233 -10.77 -21.98 19.83
C PRO A 233 -10.93 -20.70 18.99
N GLY A 234 -11.78 -20.79 17.96
CA GLY A 234 -12.07 -19.69 17.03
C GLY A 234 -11.10 -19.57 15.86
N LEU A 235 -9.88 -20.13 15.96
CA LEU A 235 -8.86 -20.01 14.92
C LEU A 235 -9.37 -20.49 13.56
N GLN A 236 -10.02 -21.66 13.50
CA GLN A 236 -10.47 -22.27 12.25
C GLN A 236 -11.45 -21.37 11.48
N GLN A 237 -12.31 -20.65 12.20
CA GLN A 237 -13.30 -19.72 11.64
C GLN A 237 -12.67 -18.40 11.21
N SER A 238 -11.60 -17.97 11.89
CA SER A 238 -10.85 -16.75 11.59
C SER A 238 -9.87 -16.89 10.42
N LEU A 239 -9.71 -18.09 9.82
CA LEU A 239 -8.74 -18.32 8.74
C LEU A 239 -9.21 -17.74 7.39
N HIS A 240 -8.35 -16.93 6.79
CA HIS A 240 -8.47 -16.42 5.43
C HIS A 240 -7.20 -16.74 4.63
N TYR A 241 -7.33 -16.84 3.31
CA TYR A 241 -6.20 -17.17 2.43
C TYR A 241 -5.95 -16.12 1.37
N GLY A 242 -4.69 -15.73 1.20
CA GLY A 242 -4.25 -14.74 0.23
C GLY A 242 -2.91 -14.11 0.62
N THR A 243 -2.25 -13.49 -0.36
CA THR A 243 -1.00 -12.75 -0.22
C THR A 243 -1.28 -11.26 -0.38
N TYR A 244 -0.64 -10.42 0.43
CA TYR A 244 -0.71 -8.97 0.32
C TYR A 244 0.58 -8.48 -0.32
N PRO A 245 0.56 -7.70 -1.41
CA PRO A 245 1.79 -7.18 -1.99
C PRO A 245 2.41 -6.05 -1.14
N MET A 246 2.91 -6.34 0.06
CA MET A 246 3.45 -5.33 0.98
C MET A 246 4.86 -4.90 0.58
N ASP A 247 5.07 -3.61 0.34
CA ASP A 247 6.38 -2.99 0.16
C ASP A 247 6.71 -2.12 1.40
N VAL A 248 7.33 -2.77 2.39
CA VAL A 248 7.64 -2.12 3.68
C VAL A 248 8.82 -1.16 3.55
N ASP A 249 9.80 -1.48 2.69
CA ASP A 249 10.91 -0.60 2.34
C ASP A 249 10.38 0.74 1.78
N ALA A 250 9.49 0.70 0.80
CA ALA A 250 8.88 1.90 0.24
C ALA A 250 8.04 2.66 1.27
N LEU A 251 7.28 1.95 2.12
CA LEU A 251 6.47 2.56 3.17
C LEU A 251 7.32 3.33 4.18
N VAL A 252 8.44 2.76 4.63
CA VAL A 252 9.33 3.41 5.60
C VAL A 252 9.96 4.68 5.02
N VAL A 253 10.38 4.66 3.75
CA VAL A 253 10.86 5.86 3.04
C VAL A 253 9.76 6.91 2.93
N GLU A 254 8.55 6.52 2.57
CA GLU A 254 7.39 7.41 2.44
C GLU A 254 7.05 8.10 3.77
N ILE A 255 7.01 7.35 4.88
CA ILE A 255 6.76 7.91 6.21
C ILE A 255 7.88 8.89 6.60
N ARG A 256 9.14 8.49 6.39
CA ARG A 256 10.31 9.30 6.72
C ARG A 256 10.30 10.63 5.98
N ASP A 257 10.03 10.62 4.67
CA ASP A 257 9.99 11.86 3.89
C ASP A 257 8.74 12.69 4.20
N GLY A 258 7.59 12.02 4.38
CA GLY A 258 6.31 12.65 4.69
C GLY A 258 6.26 13.37 6.03
N ILE A 259 6.99 12.89 7.05
CA ILE A 259 7.00 13.52 8.38
C ILE A 259 7.54 14.96 8.35
N THR A 260 8.36 15.30 7.34
CA THR A 260 8.96 16.63 7.16
C THR A 260 8.20 17.53 6.20
N ASP A 261 7.20 16.98 5.48
CA ASP A 261 6.36 17.71 4.53
C ASP A 261 4.95 17.95 5.12
N PRO A 262 4.59 19.19 5.47
CA PRO A 262 3.28 19.53 6.02
C PRO A 262 2.08 19.20 5.13
N SER A 263 2.31 18.92 3.84
CA SER A 263 1.27 18.52 2.89
C SER A 263 1.11 17.01 2.74
N SER A 264 1.98 16.22 3.38
CA SER A 264 1.93 14.77 3.37
C SER A 264 0.86 14.23 4.31
N ASP A 265 0.23 13.12 3.93
CA ASP A 265 -0.69 12.35 4.77
C ASP A 265 0.03 11.82 6.04
N HIS A 266 1.36 11.61 5.98
CA HIS A 266 2.14 11.13 7.13
C HIS A 266 2.54 12.25 8.11
N TYR A 267 2.20 13.51 7.81
CA TYR A 267 2.54 14.63 8.69
C TYR A 267 1.69 14.61 9.96
N ARG A 268 2.35 14.69 11.12
CA ARG A 268 1.66 14.55 12.41
C ARG A 268 0.91 15.82 12.80
N SER A 269 -0.37 15.67 13.15
CA SER A 269 -1.24 16.78 13.56
C SER A 269 -0.75 17.55 14.79
N PHE A 270 -0.03 16.90 15.71
CA PHE A 270 0.58 17.55 16.88
C PHE A 270 1.81 18.41 16.55
N VAL A 271 2.37 18.34 15.34
CA VAL A 271 3.53 19.15 14.94
C VAL A 271 3.08 20.53 14.47
N THR A 272 3.17 21.50 15.38
CA THR A 272 2.76 22.90 15.14
C THR A 272 3.74 23.70 14.28
N ASN A 273 5.00 23.25 14.15
CA ASN A 273 6.01 23.91 13.33
C ASN A 273 6.98 22.90 12.70
N SER A 274 6.94 22.83 11.37
CA SER A 274 7.71 21.90 10.53
C SER A 274 9.19 22.22 10.39
N THR A 275 9.68 23.32 10.97
CA THR A 275 11.12 23.62 10.94
C THR A 275 11.86 22.58 11.76
N VAL A 276 12.76 21.83 11.11
CA VAL A 276 13.59 20.80 11.76
C VAL A 276 14.63 21.44 12.68
N LEU A 277 14.73 20.94 13.91
CA LEU A 277 15.75 21.33 14.88
C LEU A 277 16.87 20.30 14.91
N ASN A 278 18.12 20.77 14.82
CA ASN A 278 19.28 19.90 14.98
C ASN A 278 19.62 19.77 16.46
N VAL A 279 19.70 18.53 16.96
CA VAL A 279 20.13 18.19 18.30
C VAL A 279 21.48 17.49 18.20
N SER A 280 22.49 18.06 18.85
CA SER A 280 23.81 17.43 18.98
C SER A 280 24.05 17.00 20.41
N LEU A 281 24.47 15.75 20.58
CA LEU A 281 24.88 15.24 21.88
C LEU A 281 26.34 15.57 22.10
N SER A 282 26.61 16.46 23.04
CA SER A 282 27.96 16.64 23.54
C SER A 282 28.34 15.36 24.28
N SER A 283 29.34 14.62 23.77
CA SER A 283 29.93 13.51 24.51
C SER A 283 30.32 14.03 25.88
N GLY A 284 29.62 13.60 26.94
CA GLY A 284 29.96 13.96 28.30
C GLY A 284 31.45 13.68 28.49
N GLY A 285 32.22 14.74 28.79
CA GLY A 285 33.63 14.59 29.11
C GLY A 285 33.76 13.57 30.22
N GLY A 286 34.47 12.47 29.95
CA GLY A 286 34.79 11.45 30.93
C GLY A 286 35.63 12.06 32.06
N GLY A 287 34.96 12.49 33.12
CA GLY A 287 35.57 12.91 34.37
C GLY A 287 35.76 11.72 35.30
N GLY A 288 37.02 11.29 35.47
CA GLY A 288 37.50 10.69 36.71
C GLY A 288 37.82 9.19 36.66
N ASN A 289 39.10 8.87 36.45
CA ASN A 289 39.72 7.85 37.28
C ASN A 289 41.13 8.29 37.68
N GLY A 290 41.36 8.38 38.99
CA GLY A 290 42.56 8.92 39.60
C GLY A 290 43.77 7.98 39.45
N GLY A 291 44.84 8.51 38.87
CA GLY A 291 46.19 7.96 38.99
C GLY A 291 47.03 8.89 39.86
N GLY A 292 47.38 8.44 41.06
CA GLY A 292 48.25 9.16 41.98
C GLY A 292 49.63 9.43 41.37
N GLY A 293 49.94 10.70 41.14
CA GLY A 293 51.26 11.19 40.75
C GLY A 293 51.77 12.17 41.79
N ASN A 294 52.75 11.72 42.58
CA ASN A 294 53.49 12.56 43.53
C ASN A 294 54.36 13.53 42.73
N GLY A 295 54.13 14.84 42.83
CA GLY A 295 54.85 15.86 42.07
C GLY A 295 54.89 17.20 42.80
N ASN A 296 56.01 17.44 43.47
CA ASN A 296 56.35 18.67 44.17
C ASN A 296 56.62 19.80 43.15
N GLY A 297 55.98 20.96 43.29
CA GLY A 297 56.13 22.07 42.35
C GLY A 297 55.57 23.39 42.88
N ASN A 298 56.46 24.21 43.42
CA ASN A 298 56.24 25.57 43.87
C ASN A 298 56.06 26.50 42.65
N GLY A 299 55.05 27.37 42.62
CA GLY A 299 54.81 28.27 41.48
C GLY A 299 53.79 29.36 41.77
N ASN A 300 54.31 30.53 42.15
CA ASN A 300 53.59 31.79 42.31
C ASN A 300 53.30 32.38 40.91
N GLY A 301 52.07 32.83 40.64
CA GLY A 301 51.72 33.40 39.33
C GLY A 301 50.43 34.24 39.38
N ASN A 302 50.61 35.55 39.47
CA ASN A 302 49.58 36.58 39.36
C ASN A 302 49.41 36.94 37.87
N GLY A 303 48.18 37.10 37.37
CA GLY A 303 47.95 37.49 35.97
C GLY A 303 46.48 37.77 35.67
N GLY A 304 46.13 39.05 35.56
CA GLY A 304 44.81 39.52 35.13
C GLY A 304 44.73 39.76 33.62
N GLY A 305 43.48 39.88 33.14
CA GLY A 305 43.09 40.53 31.88
C GLY A 305 43.05 39.63 30.64
N ASN A 306 41.87 39.35 30.10
CA ASN A 306 41.30 40.15 29.00
C ASN A 306 39.91 39.67 28.57
N ASN A 307 39.04 40.65 28.32
CA ASN A 307 37.81 40.53 27.54
C ASN A 307 38.15 40.12 26.10
N GLY A 308 37.57 39.02 25.62
CA GLY A 308 37.51 38.66 24.22
C GLY A 308 36.06 38.66 23.76
N GLY A 309 35.59 39.78 23.22
CA GLY A 309 34.34 39.85 22.50
C GLY A 309 34.47 39.08 21.18
N GLY A 310 33.62 38.07 21.00
CA GLY A 310 33.39 37.38 19.74
C GLY A 310 31.90 37.43 19.44
N ASN A 311 31.52 38.36 18.57
CA ASN A 311 30.19 38.46 17.99
C ASN A 311 30.24 37.79 16.62
N ASN A 312 29.47 36.72 16.36
CA ASN A 312 28.89 36.42 15.05
C ASN A 312 28.09 35.11 15.02
N GLY A 313 26.92 35.18 14.39
CA GLY A 313 26.30 34.06 13.68
C GLY A 313 25.00 33.56 14.28
N GLY A 314 23.88 34.22 13.95
CA GLY A 314 22.55 33.69 14.20
C GLY A 314 22.32 32.37 13.46
N GLY A 315 22.24 31.30 14.24
CA GLY A 315 21.66 30.02 13.89
C GLY A 315 21.13 29.46 15.20
N SER A 316 19.83 29.19 15.26
CA SER A 316 19.13 28.77 16.48
C SER A 316 19.64 27.39 16.91
N SER A 317 20.77 27.35 17.60
CA SER A 317 21.41 26.15 18.11
C SER A 317 20.59 25.62 19.29
N GLY A 318 19.91 24.49 19.09
CA GLY A 318 19.48 23.65 20.21
C GLY A 318 20.68 23.40 21.11
N GLY A 319 20.52 23.71 22.40
CA GLY A 319 21.59 23.57 23.38
C GLY A 319 22.16 22.15 23.36
N GLY A 320 23.48 22.03 23.43
CA GLY A 320 24.14 20.72 23.50
C GLY A 320 23.59 19.92 24.67
N CYS A 321 23.07 18.73 24.39
CA CYS A 321 22.57 17.83 25.41
C CYS A 321 23.67 16.87 25.89
N SER A 322 23.75 16.65 27.20
CA SER A 322 24.71 15.71 27.81
C SER A 322 24.17 14.28 27.88
N SER A 323 22.84 14.13 28.00
CA SER A 323 22.10 12.87 27.93
C SER A 323 20.82 13.10 27.14
N PHE A 324 20.53 12.25 26.16
CA PHE A 324 19.33 12.42 25.34
C PHE A 324 18.06 12.13 26.14
N GLY A 325 17.20 13.14 26.25
CA GLY A 325 15.99 13.14 27.05
C GLY A 325 14.97 14.12 26.50
N MET A 326 13.78 14.16 27.08
CA MET A 326 12.72 15.11 26.73
C MET A 326 13.18 16.57 26.90
N SER A 327 14.11 16.82 27.84
CA SER A 327 14.74 18.14 28.03
C SER A 327 15.55 18.63 26.81
N CYS A 328 15.93 17.74 25.90
CA CYS A 328 16.63 18.07 24.65
C CYS A 328 15.68 18.45 23.51
N LEU A 329 14.39 18.22 23.71
CA LEU A 329 13.37 18.31 22.69
C LEU A 329 12.41 19.46 23.02
N THR A 330 11.77 19.99 21.98
CA THR A 330 10.72 20.99 22.09
C THR A 330 9.41 20.38 21.63
N PRO A 331 8.35 20.35 22.45
CA PRO A 331 7.03 19.88 22.04
C PRO A 331 6.51 20.58 20.77
N GLY A 332 5.77 19.84 19.96
CA GLY A 332 5.22 20.24 18.67
C GLY A 332 6.25 20.42 17.55
N ARG A 333 7.46 19.86 17.67
CA ARG A 333 8.58 20.07 16.73
C ARG A 333 9.24 18.77 16.26
N ILE A 334 9.92 18.87 15.13
CA ILE A 334 10.73 17.81 14.52
C ILE A 334 12.20 18.02 14.88
N HIS A 335 12.87 16.95 15.29
CA HIS A 335 14.27 16.97 15.71
C HIS A 335 15.08 15.95 14.91
N GLU A 336 16.15 16.41 14.26
CA GLU A 336 17.20 15.55 13.74
C GLU A 336 18.31 15.43 14.78
N VAL A 337 18.54 14.21 15.25
CA VAL A 337 19.50 13.91 16.32
C VAL A 337 20.70 13.22 15.73
N SER A 338 21.84 13.89 15.82
CA SER A 338 23.14 13.27 15.52
C SER A 338 23.70 12.63 16.78
N CYS A 339 24.07 11.35 16.73
CA CYS A 339 24.80 10.71 17.81
C CYS A 339 26.31 10.66 17.50
N SER A 340 27.14 10.63 18.54
CA SER A 340 28.61 10.59 18.41
C SER A 340 29.17 9.18 18.15
N GLY A 341 28.31 8.17 18.13
CA GLY A 341 28.63 6.76 17.88
C GLY A 341 27.60 6.14 16.94
N ASN A 342 27.30 4.85 17.12
CA ASN A 342 26.24 4.17 16.34
C ASN A 342 24.92 4.07 17.11
N THR A 343 24.87 4.53 18.35
CA THR A 343 23.72 4.30 19.25
C THR A 343 23.36 5.56 20.01
N LEU A 344 22.07 5.86 20.00
CA LEU A 344 21.41 6.88 20.80
C LEU A 344 20.71 6.22 21.99
N ASN A 345 21.21 6.51 23.20
CA ASN A 345 20.55 6.05 24.42
C ASN A 345 19.44 7.04 24.79
N VAL A 346 18.19 6.58 24.73
CA VAL A 346 16.99 7.35 25.04
C VAL A 346 16.63 7.15 26.52
N ALA A 347 16.49 8.23 27.28
CA ALA A 347 16.18 8.16 28.70
C ALA A 347 14.84 7.46 28.97
N GLY A 348 14.75 6.80 30.14
CA GLY A 348 13.51 6.17 30.63
C GLY A 348 12.54 7.22 31.18
N GLU A 349 11.89 7.98 30.31
CA GLU A 349 10.92 9.03 30.66
C GLU A 349 9.78 9.11 29.64
N THR A 350 8.86 10.05 29.83
CA THR A 350 7.77 10.33 28.88
C THR A 350 8.24 11.30 27.81
N TYR A 351 8.05 10.94 26.54
CA TYR A 351 8.22 11.79 25.38
C TYR A 351 6.85 12.14 24.81
N GLU A 352 6.56 13.43 24.72
CA GLU A 352 5.24 13.95 24.39
C GLU A 352 5.30 15.02 23.31
N ASP A 353 4.45 14.90 22.28
CA ASP A 353 4.33 15.82 21.14
C ASP A 353 5.66 16.05 20.39
N VAL A 354 6.44 15.01 20.13
CA VAL A 354 7.78 15.15 19.53
C VAL A 354 8.00 14.20 18.38
N VAL A 355 8.68 14.69 17.34
CA VAL A 355 9.26 13.84 16.29
C VAL A 355 10.78 13.83 16.44
N VAL A 356 11.37 12.64 16.41
CA VAL A 356 12.80 12.38 16.51
C VAL A 356 13.24 11.54 15.32
N ILE A 357 14.19 12.05 14.55
CA ILE A 357 14.79 11.38 13.40
C ILE A 357 16.28 11.23 13.69
N THR A 358 16.84 10.05 13.46
CA THR A 358 18.28 9.78 13.66
C THR A 358 18.77 8.70 12.72
N ASP A 359 20.06 8.69 12.41
CA ASP A 359 20.75 7.59 11.71
C ASP A 359 21.30 6.52 12.67
N CYS A 360 21.10 6.71 13.98
CA CYS A 360 21.64 5.87 15.04
C CYS A 360 20.67 4.78 15.49
N ASP A 361 21.21 3.68 16.03
CA ASP A 361 20.42 2.71 16.78
C ASP A 361 19.78 3.37 18.00
N LEU A 362 18.47 3.20 18.19
CA LEU A 362 17.74 3.67 19.35
C LEU A 362 17.77 2.62 20.46
N THR A 363 18.31 2.98 21.62
CA THR A 363 18.22 2.15 22.83
C THR A 363 17.38 2.88 23.88
N PHE A 364 16.13 2.43 24.03
CA PHE A 364 15.20 2.97 25.01
C PHE A 364 15.54 2.54 26.43
N GLY A 365 15.48 3.48 27.37
CA GLY A 365 15.59 3.23 28.79
C GLY A 365 14.38 2.44 29.32
N ASN A 366 14.51 1.98 30.56
CA ASN A 366 13.41 1.29 31.23
C ASN A 366 12.28 2.28 31.54
N GLY A 367 11.04 1.92 31.18
CA GLY A 367 9.86 2.72 31.49
C GLY A 367 9.64 3.91 30.56
N THR A 368 10.27 3.92 29.37
CA THR A 368 10.01 4.96 28.37
C THR A 368 8.57 4.89 27.90
N ARG A 369 7.90 6.04 27.87
CA ARG A 369 6.52 6.20 27.38
C ARG A 369 6.51 7.18 26.22
N LEU A 370 5.89 6.80 25.12
CA LEU A 370 5.75 7.63 23.92
C LEU A 370 4.28 8.00 23.78
N ILE A 371 3.95 9.29 23.79
CA ILE A 371 2.57 9.81 23.67
C ILE A 371 2.61 10.91 22.61
N ASN A 372 1.81 10.83 21.55
CA ASN A 372 1.94 11.78 20.41
C ASN A 372 3.40 11.91 19.95
N ALA A 373 4.10 10.79 19.83
CA ALA A 373 5.54 10.79 19.60
C ALA A 373 5.89 9.88 18.44
N THR A 374 6.78 10.37 17.57
CA THR A 374 7.26 9.61 16.41
C THR A 374 8.78 9.52 16.46
N PHE A 375 9.30 8.31 16.53
CA PHE A 375 10.74 8.05 16.46
C PHE A 375 11.06 7.29 15.19
N ILE A 376 11.96 7.85 14.39
CA ILE A 376 12.42 7.27 13.13
C ILE A 376 13.93 7.05 13.25
N THR A 377 14.38 5.82 13.00
CA THR A 377 15.80 5.52 12.81
C THR A 377 16.08 5.05 11.39
N GLU A 378 17.07 5.66 10.75
CA GLU A 378 17.58 5.27 9.44
C GLU A 378 18.64 4.15 9.54
N SER A 379 18.92 3.66 10.76
CA SER A 379 19.80 2.50 10.96
C SER A 379 19.17 1.25 10.34
N THR A 380 19.99 0.51 9.59
CA THR A 380 19.63 -0.76 8.95
C THR A 380 20.03 -1.98 9.79
N ASP A 381 20.48 -1.79 11.03
CA ASP A 381 20.82 -2.90 11.93
C ASP A 381 19.56 -3.74 12.25
N ASP A 382 19.71 -5.06 12.30
CA ASP A 382 18.64 -6.00 12.68
C ASP A 382 18.05 -5.69 14.07
N ARG A 383 18.76 -4.92 14.89
CA ARG A 383 18.30 -4.42 16.19
C ARG A 383 18.48 -2.92 16.28
N SER A 384 18.17 -2.18 15.21
CA SER A 384 18.17 -0.72 15.18
C SER A 384 17.37 -0.10 16.32
N ILE A 385 16.27 -0.74 16.77
CA ILE A 385 15.51 -0.33 17.96
C ILE A 385 15.63 -1.40 19.05
N LYS A 386 16.04 -0.99 20.25
CA LYS A 386 16.23 -1.86 21.41
C LYS A 386 15.51 -1.30 22.63
N SER A 387 14.83 -2.15 23.40
CA SER A 387 14.39 -1.81 24.76
C SER A 387 14.60 -2.98 25.73
N PRO A 388 15.20 -2.75 26.92
CA PRO A 388 15.42 -3.80 27.90
C PRO A 388 14.11 -4.22 28.59
N GLN A 389 13.18 -3.29 28.83
CA GLN A 389 11.84 -3.58 29.35
C GLN A 389 10.97 -2.32 29.42
N GLY A 390 9.65 -2.50 29.43
CA GLY A 390 8.70 -1.45 29.84
C GLY A 390 8.60 -0.30 28.85
N LEU A 391 8.76 -0.57 27.56
CA LEU A 391 8.49 0.40 26.50
C LEU A 391 6.97 0.45 26.27
N GLN A 392 6.38 1.62 26.52
CA GLN A 392 4.99 1.92 26.20
C GLN A 392 4.94 2.82 24.97
N ILE A 393 4.20 2.39 23.96
CA ILE A 393 3.98 3.14 22.72
C ILE A 393 2.50 3.50 22.67
N GLY A 394 2.23 4.78 22.79
CA GLY A 394 0.92 5.40 22.85
C GLY A 394 0.24 5.35 24.22
N GLU A 395 -0.91 6.00 24.34
CA GLU A 395 -1.59 6.24 25.61
C GLU A 395 -2.65 5.18 25.93
N ASP A 396 -2.68 4.71 27.18
CA ASP A 396 -3.72 3.78 27.66
C ASP A 396 -4.95 4.56 28.11
N ASP A 397 -5.71 5.03 27.13
CA ASP A 397 -6.90 5.88 27.30
C ASP A 397 -8.20 5.19 26.84
N SER A 398 -8.15 3.87 26.68
CA SER A 398 -9.22 3.07 26.08
C SER A 398 -9.56 3.49 24.64
N CYS A 399 -8.53 3.76 23.84
CA CYS A 399 -8.66 4.13 22.43
C CYS A 399 -9.38 5.47 22.23
N ALA A 400 -9.11 6.44 23.11
CA ALA A 400 -9.56 7.79 22.86
C ALA A 400 -8.75 8.40 21.69
N ALA A 401 -9.23 9.51 21.15
CA ALA A 401 -8.55 10.17 20.05
C ALA A 401 -7.28 10.88 20.55
N GLY A 402 -6.16 10.66 19.86
CA GLY A 402 -4.85 11.20 20.22
C GLY A 402 -4.06 10.23 21.09
N GLY A 403 -2.89 10.67 21.54
CA GLY A 403 -1.97 9.83 22.31
C GLY A 403 -1.20 8.81 21.46
N ASP A 404 -1.52 8.66 20.17
CA ASP A 404 -0.91 7.69 19.28
C ASP A 404 0.61 7.92 19.12
N ALA A 405 1.37 6.84 19.12
CA ALA A 405 2.82 6.91 18.92
C ALA A 405 3.29 5.97 17.82
N GLN A 406 4.38 6.34 17.16
CA GLN A 406 4.89 5.61 16.01
C GLN A 406 6.41 5.39 16.13
N LEU A 407 6.82 4.15 15.91
CA LEU A 407 8.22 3.77 15.75
C LEU A 407 8.45 3.31 14.32
N VAL A 408 9.43 3.90 13.66
CA VAL A 408 9.79 3.59 12.27
C VAL A 408 11.26 3.25 12.22
N THR A 409 11.60 2.15 11.54
CA THR A 409 12.98 1.76 11.34
C THR A 409 13.25 1.14 9.96
N PHE A 410 14.40 1.49 9.39
CA PHE A 410 14.98 0.86 8.20
C PHE A 410 15.66 -0.50 8.49
N GLY A 411 15.79 -0.86 9.76
CA GLY A 411 16.32 -2.13 10.24
C GLY A 411 15.26 -2.94 10.98
N GLY A 412 15.68 -3.68 12.00
CA GLY A 412 14.79 -4.47 12.86
C GLY A 412 14.65 -3.92 14.27
N MET A 413 13.70 -4.47 15.04
CA MET A 413 13.38 -4.07 16.40
C MET A 413 13.42 -5.26 17.35
N LYS A 414 13.95 -5.04 18.56
CA LYS A 414 13.95 -6.02 19.63
C LYS A 414 13.61 -5.43 20.99
N THR A 415 12.61 -5.99 21.65
CA THR A 415 12.29 -5.64 23.05
C THR A 415 12.25 -6.86 23.94
N ALA A 416 12.92 -6.76 25.08
CA ALA A 416 13.18 -7.93 25.91
C ALA A 416 12.04 -8.29 26.86
N ALA A 417 11.20 -7.33 27.30
CA ALA A 417 10.06 -7.62 28.17
C ALA A 417 9.04 -6.46 28.28
N LYS A 418 7.80 -6.81 28.64
CA LYS A 418 6.74 -5.87 29.06
C LYS A 418 6.53 -4.70 28.09
N MET A 419 6.59 -4.96 26.79
CA MET A 419 6.14 -3.98 25.80
C MET A 419 4.63 -3.77 25.94
N GLN A 420 4.18 -2.53 25.77
CA GLN A 420 2.78 -2.16 25.68
C GLN A 420 2.58 -1.24 24.47
N LEU A 421 1.49 -1.43 23.75
CA LEU A 421 1.15 -0.77 22.49
C LEU A 421 -0.34 -0.38 22.55
N TYR A 422 -0.61 0.90 22.76
CA TYR A 422 -1.95 1.47 22.87
C TYR A 422 -2.10 2.57 21.82
N GLY A 423 -2.90 2.37 20.76
CA GLY A 423 -2.95 3.32 19.63
C GLY A 423 -1.57 3.52 18.98
N GLY A 424 -0.75 2.48 18.99
CA GLY A 424 0.66 2.58 18.64
C GLY A 424 1.01 1.79 17.38
N GLN A 425 1.90 2.35 16.57
CA GLN A 425 2.40 1.69 15.36
C GLN A 425 3.90 1.44 15.39
N ILE A 426 4.29 0.27 14.90
CA ILE A 426 5.66 -0.09 14.60
C ILE A 426 5.75 -0.43 13.12
N VAL A 427 6.65 0.23 12.39
CA VAL A 427 6.97 -0.11 10.99
C VAL A 427 8.47 -0.40 10.91
N ALA A 428 8.83 -1.62 10.55
CA ALA A 428 10.21 -2.08 10.44
C ALA A 428 10.45 -2.78 9.11
N VAL A 429 11.51 -2.40 8.41
CA VAL A 429 11.93 -3.15 7.21
C VAL A 429 12.40 -4.56 7.58
N GLY A 430 13.09 -4.70 8.72
CA GLY A 430 13.57 -5.97 9.25
C GLY A 430 12.58 -6.68 10.17
N ASP A 431 13.12 -7.55 11.02
CA ASP A 431 12.35 -8.35 11.98
C ASP A 431 11.88 -7.52 13.18
N VAL A 432 10.71 -7.85 13.73
CA VAL A 432 10.19 -7.28 14.97
C VAL A 432 10.02 -8.40 16.01
N ASN A 433 10.88 -8.39 17.03
CA ASN A 433 10.80 -9.32 18.16
C ASN A 433 10.38 -8.57 19.43
N PHE A 434 9.29 -9.01 20.05
CA PHE A 434 8.84 -8.42 21.29
C PHE A 434 8.28 -9.45 22.26
N ALA A 435 8.60 -9.24 23.53
CA ALA A 435 7.98 -9.95 24.64
C ALA A 435 7.09 -8.97 25.43
N ALA A 436 5.79 -9.19 25.42
CA ALA A 436 4.84 -8.54 26.31
C ALA A 436 4.38 -9.52 27.39
N GLN A 437 3.73 -8.99 28.43
CA GLN A 437 3.10 -9.79 29.47
C GLN A 437 1.84 -9.05 29.94
N GLY A 438 0.67 -9.68 29.82
CA GLY A 438 -0.60 -9.15 30.33
C GLY A 438 -1.40 -8.28 29.34
N ASN A 439 -2.19 -7.36 29.89
CA ASN A 439 -3.02 -6.43 29.13
C ASN A 439 -2.14 -5.27 28.64
N GLY A 440 -1.87 -5.23 27.34
CA GLY A 440 -0.92 -4.27 26.78
C GLY A 440 -1.05 -4.01 25.29
N PHE A 441 -2.08 -4.52 24.61
CA PHE A 441 -2.30 -4.26 23.18
C PHE A 441 -3.74 -3.85 22.94
N SER A 442 -3.95 -2.58 22.59
CA SER A 442 -5.24 -2.03 22.18
C SER A 442 -5.00 -1.04 21.04
N GLY A 443 -5.49 -1.30 19.84
CA GLY A 443 -5.18 -0.42 18.69
C GLY A 443 -3.73 -0.52 18.23
N ALA A 444 -3.18 -1.73 18.34
CA ALA A 444 -1.78 -2.00 18.03
C ALA A 444 -1.61 -2.34 16.54
N SER A 445 -0.68 -1.68 15.86
CA SER A 445 -0.32 -1.99 14.46
C SER A 445 1.18 -2.27 14.34
N VAL A 446 1.55 -3.47 13.90
CA VAL A 446 2.96 -3.83 13.65
C VAL A 446 3.11 -4.31 12.22
N ILE A 447 3.94 -3.63 11.45
CA ILE A 447 4.22 -3.92 10.05
C ILE A 447 5.72 -4.25 9.92
N ALA A 448 6.04 -5.45 9.46
CA ALA A 448 7.40 -5.94 9.31
C ALA A 448 7.67 -6.41 7.87
N GLY A 449 8.78 -5.95 7.28
CA GLY A 449 9.32 -6.55 6.05
C GLY A 449 9.96 -7.91 6.32
N GLY A 450 10.40 -8.15 7.55
CA GLY A 450 10.89 -9.44 8.06
C GLY A 450 9.83 -10.26 8.80
N GLU A 451 10.26 -10.97 9.82
CA GLU A 451 9.41 -11.79 10.71
C GLU A 451 8.89 -10.99 11.91
N ILE A 452 7.74 -11.39 12.44
CA ILE A 452 7.21 -10.95 13.73
C ILE A 452 7.25 -12.13 14.69
N ASP A 453 7.97 -11.98 15.79
CA ASP A 453 8.06 -12.98 16.86
C ASP A 453 7.56 -12.37 18.17
N GLY A 454 6.41 -12.88 18.62
CA GLY A 454 5.62 -12.33 19.70
C GLY A 454 5.53 -13.24 20.93
N THR A 455 4.51 -12.95 21.73
CA THR A 455 4.51 -13.21 23.18
C THR A 455 3.46 -14.24 23.59
N SER A 456 3.50 -14.63 24.87
CA SER A 456 2.48 -15.45 25.53
C SER A 456 1.75 -14.63 26.60
N ASN A 457 0.52 -15.02 26.93
CA ASN A 457 -0.26 -14.40 28.02
C ASN A 457 -0.56 -12.92 27.76
N SER A 458 -0.96 -12.59 26.53
CA SER A 458 -1.34 -11.24 26.12
C SER A 458 -2.80 -11.18 25.67
N VAL A 459 -3.45 -10.06 25.95
CA VAL A 459 -4.74 -9.71 25.36
C VAL A 459 -4.49 -8.67 24.27
N LEU A 460 -4.90 -8.98 23.04
CA LEU A 460 -4.73 -8.14 21.85
C LEU A 460 -6.09 -7.83 21.25
N GLY A 461 -6.45 -6.55 21.24
CA GLY A 461 -7.68 -6.08 20.63
C GLY A 461 -7.43 -4.95 19.64
N ALA A 462 -8.23 -4.90 18.58
CA ALA A 462 -8.40 -3.64 17.87
C ALA A 462 -9.20 -2.67 18.74
N CYS A 463 -9.11 -1.40 18.39
CA CYS A 463 -9.89 -0.37 19.07
C CYS A 463 -11.31 -0.28 18.48
N PRO A 464 -12.38 -0.41 19.30
CA PRO A 464 -13.75 -0.39 18.79
C PRO A 464 -14.27 1.05 18.56
N ASN A 465 -14.84 1.32 17.37
CA ASN A 465 -15.56 2.57 16.99
C ASN A 465 -14.72 3.78 16.56
N VAL A 466 -13.54 3.51 16.05
CA VAL A 466 -12.53 4.50 15.70
C VAL A 466 -12.10 4.07 14.32
N GLY A 467 -12.65 4.74 13.30
CA GLY A 467 -12.19 4.55 11.93
C GLY A 467 -10.67 4.72 11.92
N GLU A 468 -9.97 3.80 11.23
CA GLU A 468 -8.51 3.71 11.07
C GLU A 468 -7.73 4.51 12.13
N HIS A 469 -7.20 3.83 13.17
CA HIS A 469 -6.61 4.40 14.40
C HIS A 469 -5.32 5.22 14.24
N PHE A 470 -5.17 5.88 13.11
CA PHE A 470 -4.08 6.73 12.73
C PHE A 470 -4.69 7.73 11.76
N GLU A 471 -4.46 9.02 11.97
CA GLU A 471 -4.94 10.08 11.06
C GLU A 471 -4.44 9.95 9.61
N THR A 472 -3.65 8.92 9.28
CA THR A 472 -3.73 8.09 8.06
C THR A 472 -2.50 7.17 8.07
N PRO A 473 -2.60 5.86 8.34
CA PRO A 473 -1.61 4.95 7.80
C PRO A 473 -2.22 4.55 6.47
N ALA A 474 -1.92 5.30 5.41
CA ALA A 474 -2.25 4.80 4.08
C ALA A 474 -1.85 3.31 4.06
N PRO A 475 -2.81 2.38 3.87
CA PRO A 475 -2.55 0.96 4.03
C PRO A 475 -1.29 0.62 3.22
N PRO A 476 -0.34 -0.18 3.75
CA PRO A 476 0.95 -0.43 3.12
C PRO A 476 0.78 -0.54 1.61
N ARG A 477 1.49 0.32 0.86
CA ARG A 477 1.26 0.41 -0.58
C ARG A 477 1.47 -0.97 -1.15
N MET A 478 0.41 -1.42 -1.82
CA MET A 478 0.43 -2.66 -2.57
C MET A 478 1.41 -2.49 -3.72
N ALA A 479 2.50 -3.26 -3.72
CA ALA A 479 3.47 -3.31 -4.81
C ALA A 479 2.70 -3.55 -6.12
N GLY A 480 2.77 -2.55 -7.01
CA GLY A 480 2.10 -2.54 -8.31
C GLY A 480 2.91 -3.23 -9.38
#